data_AF-A0A0R1TZK0-F1
#
_entry.id   AF-A0A0R1TZK0-F1
#
_cell.length_a   1.000
_cell.length_b   1.000
_cell.length_c   1.000
_cell.angle_alpha   90.00
_cell.angle_beta   90.00
_cell.angle_gamma   90.00
#
_symmetry.space_group_name_H-M   'P 1'
#
loop_
_entity.id
_entity.type
_entity.pdbx_description
1 polymer ?
#
loop_
_entity_poly.entity_id
_entity_poly.type
_entity_poly.pdbx_seq_one_letter_code
_entity_poly.pdbx_strand_id
1 'polypeptide(L)'
;MYKKKLLSFALLGVCSVVLSACAGSTDSKKDTSSSSSSAKNEVVLKNTELRNKFNSIKVGDIMDSGNGGSTLDEVKKSLGKPTKFQGTSAKTGTWTKNGITIMLHFVDDKVVTKDLSGFKFGKREEKLTLDAFNQIQTGASYDEIIKNYGEPDSLNELVISGETKITAIWLTGIKGSSYANAMLKFTNGQLTSKTQSELK
;
A
#
# COMPACT_ATOMS: atom_id res chain seq x y z
N MET A 1 19.44 -14.81 -29.24
CA MET A 1 20.82 -14.73 -28.71
C MET A 1 21.51 -13.58 -29.44
N TYR A 2 21.87 -12.46 -28.79
CA TYR A 2 23.01 -11.60 -29.14
C TYR A 2 23.22 -10.52 -28.04
N LYS A 3 24.21 -10.80 -27.20
CA LYS A 3 25.22 -9.93 -26.54
C LYS A 3 24.77 -8.74 -25.67
N LYS A 4 24.80 -8.99 -24.34
CA LYS A 4 24.94 -7.99 -23.27
C LYS A 4 26.34 -7.37 -23.32
N LYS A 5 26.44 -6.03 -23.28
CA LYS A 5 27.70 -5.33 -23.01
C LYS A 5 27.72 -4.92 -21.54
N LEU A 6 28.60 -5.52 -20.75
CA LEU A 6 29.01 -5.01 -19.44
C LEU A 6 29.98 -3.85 -19.68
N LEU A 7 29.75 -2.72 -19.01
CA LEU A 7 30.72 -1.65 -18.84
C LEU A 7 31.08 -1.60 -17.36
N SER A 8 32.21 -2.22 -17.02
CA SER A 8 32.92 -2.01 -15.76
C SER A 8 33.68 -0.69 -15.85
N PHE A 9 33.43 0.23 -14.92
CA PHE A 9 34.31 1.37 -14.68
C PHE A 9 35.02 1.20 -13.35
N ALA A 10 36.33 1.38 -13.43
CA ALA A 10 37.31 1.09 -12.42
C ALA A 10 37.35 2.12 -11.28
N LEU A 11 37.79 1.59 -10.15
CA LEU A 11 38.16 2.19 -8.89
C LEU A 11 39.34 3.17 -9.03
N LEU A 12 39.19 4.41 -8.55
CA LEU A 12 40.26 5.39 -8.25
C LEU A 12 39.59 6.57 -7.52
N GLY A 13 40.00 7.06 -6.35
CA GLY A 13 41.13 6.77 -5.50
C GLY A 13 40.92 7.47 -4.15
N VAL A 14 41.51 6.89 -3.11
CA VAL A 14 41.63 7.41 -1.75
C VAL A 14 42.48 8.67 -1.75
N CYS A 15 42.05 9.71 -1.03
CA CYS A 15 42.95 10.64 -0.37
C CYS A 15 42.32 11.23 0.89
N SER A 16 43.18 11.40 1.88
CA SER A 16 42.96 11.36 3.31
C SER A 16 42.94 12.72 3.99
N VAL A 17 42.21 12.77 5.12
CA VAL A 17 42.53 13.43 6.40
C VAL A 17 42.73 14.94 6.43
N VAL A 18 41.87 15.61 7.21
CA VAL A 18 42.37 16.42 8.34
C VAL A 18 41.40 16.38 9.52
N LEU A 19 41.94 15.91 10.65
CA LEU A 19 41.38 16.06 11.98
C LEU A 19 41.45 17.55 12.35
N SER A 20 40.37 18.09 12.89
CA SER A 20 40.41 19.31 13.69
C SER A 20 39.69 19.03 15.01
N ALA A 21 40.50 18.69 16.00
CA ALA A 21 40.13 18.74 17.40
C ALA A 21 40.25 20.19 17.87
N CYS A 22 39.17 20.73 18.42
CA CYS A 22 39.23 21.79 19.41
C CYS A 22 38.32 21.38 20.58
N ALA A 23 38.95 21.24 21.73
CA ALA A 23 38.32 20.97 23.02
C ALA A 23 37.66 22.25 23.58
N GLY A 24 36.64 22.07 24.41
CA GLY A 24 36.03 23.13 25.22
C GLY A 24 34.94 22.56 26.13
N SER A 25 35.34 22.15 27.33
CA SER A 25 34.47 21.62 28.38
C SER A 25 33.67 22.73 29.07
N THR A 26 32.37 22.56 29.30
CA THR A 26 31.69 23.06 30.51
C THR A 26 30.45 22.21 30.79
N ASP A 27 30.29 21.90 32.07
CA ASP A 27 29.42 20.90 32.67
C ASP A 27 28.01 21.46 32.97
N SER A 28 27.09 20.51 33.19
CA SER A 28 25.87 20.59 34.01
C SER A 28 24.47 20.84 33.38
N LYS A 29 23.60 19.88 33.74
CA LYS A 29 22.13 19.91 33.93
C LYS A 29 21.20 19.57 32.76
N LYS A 30 20.95 18.26 32.70
CA LYS A 30 19.64 17.59 32.58
C LYS A 30 18.46 18.47 33.06
N ASP A 31 17.55 18.75 32.14
CA ASP A 31 16.11 18.80 32.43
C ASP A 31 15.33 18.15 31.28
N THR A 32 14.91 16.92 31.58
CA THR A 32 13.89 16.17 30.87
C THR A 32 12.54 16.87 31.09
N SER A 33 12.03 17.54 30.06
CA SER A 33 10.58 17.75 29.94
C SER A 33 10.08 16.85 28.80
N SER A 34 9.68 15.66 29.21
CA SER A 34 8.87 14.74 28.43
C SER A 34 7.52 15.39 28.12
N SER A 35 7.44 16.12 27.02
CA SER A 35 6.15 16.38 26.35
C SER A 35 5.88 15.20 25.41
N SER A 36 5.50 14.07 26.01
CA SER A 36 4.84 12.99 25.29
C SER A 36 3.45 13.48 24.87
N SER A 37 3.39 14.33 23.85
CA SER A 37 2.20 14.45 23.02
C SER A 37 2.17 13.23 22.12
N SER A 38 1.76 12.09 22.71
CA SER A 38 1.13 11.02 21.97
C SER A 38 -0.12 11.63 21.35
N ALA A 39 0.06 12.28 20.20
CA ALA A 39 -1.03 12.63 19.32
C ALA A 39 -1.69 11.31 18.99
N LYS A 40 -2.77 11.03 19.72
CA LYS A 40 -3.71 9.97 19.40
C LYS A 40 -4.00 10.14 17.92
N ASN A 41 -3.61 9.15 17.13
CA ASN A 41 -3.98 9.08 15.73
C ASN A 41 -5.47 8.69 15.67
N GLU A 42 -6.33 9.50 16.29
CA GLU A 42 -7.77 9.44 16.12
C GLU A 42 -8.12 10.23 14.87
N VAL A 43 -8.09 9.53 13.74
CA VAL A 43 -9.07 9.74 12.70
C VAL A 43 -9.57 8.36 12.29
N VAL A 44 -10.50 7.83 13.08
CA VAL A 44 -11.31 6.66 12.74
C VAL A 44 -12.30 7.11 11.66
N LEU A 45 -11.90 7.06 10.40
CA LEU A 45 -12.84 7.20 9.30
C LEU A 45 -13.49 5.85 9.02
N LYS A 46 -14.59 5.57 9.74
CA LYS A 46 -15.59 4.59 9.30
C LYS A 46 -16.29 5.11 8.04
N ASN A 47 -15.58 5.24 6.92
CA ASN A 47 -16.23 5.41 5.63
C ASN A 47 -16.46 4.03 5.00
N THR A 48 -17.25 3.21 5.70
CA THR A 48 -17.63 1.86 5.25
C THR A 48 -18.35 1.92 3.92
N GLU A 49 -19.12 2.97 3.65
CA GLU A 49 -19.77 3.17 2.34
C GLU A 49 -18.74 3.33 1.21
N LEU A 50 -17.75 4.21 1.36
CA LEU A 50 -16.72 4.41 0.33
C LEU A 50 -15.89 3.13 0.13
N ARG A 51 -15.57 2.42 1.21
CA ARG A 51 -14.89 1.12 1.15
C ARG A 51 -15.72 0.08 0.40
N ASN A 52 -17.01 -0.02 0.69
CA ASN A 52 -17.91 -0.96 0.01
C ASN A 52 -18.04 -0.64 -1.48
N LYS A 53 -18.13 0.65 -1.83
CA LYS A 53 -18.13 1.11 -3.22
C LYS A 53 -16.82 0.83 -3.94
N PHE A 54 -15.68 0.92 -3.26
CA PHE A 54 -14.40 0.51 -3.80
C PHE A 54 -14.36 -1.01 -4.04
N ASN A 55 -14.79 -1.81 -3.06
CA ASN A 55 -14.80 -3.27 -3.14
C ASN A 55 -15.71 -3.77 -4.29
N SER A 56 -16.79 -3.06 -4.63
CA SER A 56 -17.70 -3.46 -5.71
C SER A 56 -17.17 -3.17 -7.13
N ILE A 57 -16.09 -2.39 -7.27
CA ILE A 57 -15.48 -2.10 -8.57
C ILE A 57 -14.72 -3.33 -9.07
N LYS A 58 -15.11 -3.81 -10.25
CA LYS A 58 -14.47 -4.93 -10.93
C LYS A 58 -13.30 -4.44 -11.77
N VAL A 59 -12.21 -5.19 -11.76
CA VAL A 59 -11.02 -4.94 -12.56
C VAL A 59 -11.01 -5.90 -13.74
N GLY A 60 -10.90 -5.36 -14.95
CA GLY A 60 -10.79 -6.11 -16.18
C GLY A 60 -9.35 -6.26 -16.64
N ASP A 61 -9.12 -7.14 -17.62
CA ASP A 61 -7.79 -7.43 -18.13
C ASP A 61 -7.26 -6.31 -19.03
N ILE A 62 -6.12 -5.74 -18.67
CA ILE A 62 -5.41 -4.73 -19.46
C ILE A 62 -5.16 -5.20 -20.90
N MET A 63 -4.83 -6.48 -21.08
CA MET A 63 -4.47 -7.05 -22.38
C MET A 63 -5.68 -7.39 -23.26
N ASP A 64 -6.88 -7.36 -22.69
CA ASP A 64 -8.16 -7.58 -23.37
C ASP A 64 -9.05 -6.32 -23.31
N SER A 65 -8.47 -5.14 -23.53
CA SER A 65 -9.21 -3.87 -23.59
C SER A 65 -10.12 -3.60 -22.36
N GLY A 66 -9.65 -4.04 -21.20
CA GLY A 66 -10.32 -3.94 -19.91
C GLY A 66 -11.58 -4.80 -19.77
N ASN A 67 -11.74 -5.84 -20.59
CA ASN A 67 -12.87 -6.75 -20.53
C ASN A 67 -13.06 -7.33 -19.12
N GLY A 68 -14.31 -7.43 -18.68
CA GLY A 68 -14.69 -7.80 -17.30
C GLY A 68 -14.60 -6.67 -16.26
N GLY A 69 -14.01 -5.52 -16.60
CA GLY A 69 -13.89 -4.36 -15.72
C GLY A 69 -15.17 -3.52 -15.65
N SER A 70 -15.38 -2.85 -14.52
CA SER A 70 -16.43 -1.84 -14.39
C SER A 70 -16.19 -0.67 -15.34
N THR A 71 -17.25 -0.13 -15.92
CA THR A 71 -17.18 1.02 -16.83
C THR A 71 -16.98 2.34 -16.07
N LEU A 72 -16.43 3.34 -16.76
CA LEU A 72 -16.28 4.69 -16.23
C LEU A 72 -17.61 5.30 -15.75
N ASP A 73 -18.71 5.00 -16.44
CA ASP A 73 -20.04 5.52 -16.09
C ASP A 73 -20.62 4.82 -14.85
N GLU A 74 -20.44 3.50 -14.71
CA GLU A 74 -20.80 2.77 -13.49
C GLU A 74 -20.01 3.30 -12.28
N VAL A 75 -18.71 3.54 -12.47
CA VAL A 75 -17.85 4.12 -11.43
C VAL A 75 -18.33 5.52 -11.05
N LYS A 76 -18.62 6.40 -12.02
CA LYS A 76 -19.15 7.75 -11.74
C LYS A 76 -20.50 7.72 -11.05
N LYS A 77 -21.37 6.75 -11.38
CA LYS A 77 -22.65 6.55 -10.69
C LYS A 77 -22.47 6.12 -9.23
N SER A 78 -21.44 5.33 -8.95
CA SER A 78 -21.13 4.83 -7.60
C SER A 78 -20.38 5.85 -6.73
N LEU A 79 -19.25 6.36 -7.23
CA LEU A 79 -18.31 7.23 -6.52
C LEU A 79 -18.55 8.74 -6.73
N GLY A 80 -19.37 9.12 -7.71
CA GLY A 80 -19.54 10.50 -8.14
C GLY A 80 -18.45 10.96 -9.12
N LYS A 81 -18.33 12.27 -9.31
CA LYS A 81 -17.30 12.85 -10.18
C LYS A 81 -15.91 12.73 -9.53
N PRO A 82 -14.86 12.37 -10.30
CA PRO A 82 -13.50 12.36 -9.80
C PRO A 82 -13.03 13.76 -9.44
N THR A 83 -12.18 13.86 -8.42
CA THR A 83 -11.46 15.08 -8.03
C THR A 83 -10.40 15.46 -9.08
N LYS A 84 -9.78 14.44 -9.70
CA LYS A 84 -8.84 14.61 -10.82
C LYS A 84 -9.12 13.58 -11.90
N PHE A 85 -9.13 14.00 -13.16
CA PHE A 85 -9.26 13.11 -14.30
C PHE A 85 -8.29 13.54 -15.39
N GLN A 86 -7.48 12.61 -15.89
CA GLN A 86 -6.39 12.91 -16.82
C GLN A 86 -6.16 11.75 -17.81
N GLY A 87 -5.53 12.04 -18.94
CA GLY A 87 -5.22 11.06 -19.99
C GLY A 87 -6.22 11.06 -21.15
N THR A 88 -5.77 10.62 -22.32
CA THR A 88 -6.56 10.54 -23.56
C THR A 88 -6.92 9.09 -23.88
N SER A 89 -5.92 8.24 -24.13
CA SER A 89 -6.10 6.81 -24.43
C SER A 89 -6.16 5.96 -23.15
N ALA A 90 -5.17 6.08 -22.28
CA ALA A 90 -5.22 5.53 -20.92
C ALA A 90 -5.65 6.65 -19.98
N LYS A 91 -6.83 6.50 -19.36
CA LYS A 91 -7.39 7.53 -18.48
C LYS A 91 -7.14 7.16 -17.03
N THR A 92 -6.85 8.14 -16.19
CA THR A 92 -6.73 7.98 -14.75
C THR A 92 -7.78 8.85 -14.07
N GLY A 93 -8.62 8.23 -13.25
CA GLY A 93 -9.53 8.94 -12.35
C GLY A 93 -9.06 8.84 -10.91
N THR A 94 -9.12 9.96 -10.19
CA THR A 94 -8.78 10.03 -8.78
C THR A 94 -9.95 10.63 -8.01
N TRP A 95 -10.39 9.95 -6.95
CA TRP A 95 -11.40 10.42 -6.01
C TRP A 95 -10.74 10.56 -4.64
N THR A 96 -10.75 11.76 -4.09
CA THR A 96 -10.22 12.03 -2.76
C THR A 96 -11.34 12.52 -1.84
N LYS A 97 -11.53 11.85 -0.70
CA LYS A 97 -12.52 12.24 0.31
C LYS A 97 -11.97 11.96 1.70
N ASN A 98 -11.87 13.00 2.54
CA ASN A 98 -11.41 12.90 3.93
C ASN A 98 -10.05 12.19 4.07
N GLY A 99 -9.08 12.49 3.20
CA GLY A 99 -7.75 11.87 3.23
C GLY A 99 -7.67 10.45 2.66
N ILE A 100 -8.80 9.85 2.29
CA ILE A 100 -8.86 8.57 1.56
C ILE A 100 -8.78 8.89 0.06
N THR A 101 -7.97 8.13 -0.67
CA THR A 101 -7.84 8.24 -2.12
C THR A 101 -8.16 6.91 -2.79
N ILE A 102 -9.05 6.96 -3.78
CA ILE A 102 -9.28 5.90 -4.76
C ILE A 102 -8.70 6.37 -6.08
N MET A 103 -7.80 5.59 -6.66
CA MET A 103 -7.25 5.82 -8.00
C MET A 103 -7.60 4.65 -8.90
N LEU A 104 -8.14 4.95 -10.09
CA LEU A 104 -8.56 3.96 -11.07
C LEU A 104 -7.91 4.27 -12.41
N HIS A 105 -7.35 3.25 -13.06
CA HIS A 105 -6.87 3.34 -14.42
C HIS A 105 -7.88 2.69 -15.36
N PHE A 106 -8.10 3.33 -16.50
CA PHE A 106 -9.07 2.91 -17.49
C PHE A 106 -8.40 2.68 -18.84
N VAL A 107 -8.80 1.59 -19.49
CA VAL A 107 -8.56 1.29 -20.91
C VAL A 107 -9.92 1.07 -21.55
N ASP A 108 -10.19 1.73 -22.67
CA ASP A 108 -11.49 1.70 -23.35
C ASP A 108 -12.68 1.89 -22.40
N ASP A 109 -12.53 2.90 -21.53
CA ASP A 109 -13.47 3.29 -20.46
C ASP A 109 -13.86 2.17 -19.49
N LYS A 110 -13.03 1.14 -19.33
CA LYS A 110 -13.19 0.07 -18.33
C LYS A 110 -12.02 0.06 -17.36
N VAL A 111 -12.30 -0.20 -16.09
CA VAL A 111 -11.29 -0.24 -15.02
C VAL A 111 -10.36 -1.42 -15.23
N VAL A 112 -9.06 -1.15 -15.23
CA VAL A 112 -7.99 -2.15 -15.37
C VAL A 112 -7.00 -2.17 -14.21
N THR A 113 -7.05 -1.14 -13.36
CA THR A 113 -6.33 -1.10 -12.10
C THR A 113 -7.14 -0.29 -11.11
N LYS A 114 -7.21 -0.75 -9.86
CA LYS A 114 -7.75 0.03 -8.74
C LYS A 114 -6.78 0.08 -7.58
N ASP A 115 -6.73 1.22 -6.93
CA ASP A 115 -5.88 1.50 -5.78
C ASP A 115 -6.70 2.25 -4.72
N LEU A 116 -6.60 1.78 -3.47
CA LEU A 116 -7.17 2.42 -2.29
C LEU A 116 -6.03 2.71 -1.31
N SER A 117 -5.88 3.99 -0.96
CA SER A 117 -4.90 4.46 0.02
C SER A 117 -5.49 5.47 1.00
N GLY A 118 -4.84 5.66 2.14
CA GLY A 118 -5.29 6.57 3.21
C GLY A 118 -6.51 6.08 4.01
N PHE A 119 -7.15 4.98 3.60
CA PHE A 119 -8.17 4.31 4.40
C PHE A 119 -7.53 3.53 5.54
N LYS A 120 -8.13 3.62 6.73
CA LYS A 120 -7.81 2.77 7.87
C LYS A 120 -9.10 2.31 8.53
N PHE A 121 -9.17 1.04 8.90
CA PHE A 121 -10.26 0.58 9.75
C PHE A 121 -10.18 1.25 11.13
N GLY A 122 -11.32 1.36 11.80
CA GLY A 122 -11.35 1.74 13.21
C GLY A 122 -10.70 0.68 14.09
N LYS A 123 -10.75 0.89 15.41
CA LYS A 123 -10.25 -0.08 16.39
C LYS A 123 -10.81 -1.48 16.10
N ARG A 124 -9.91 -2.43 15.88
CA ARG A 124 -10.18 -3.86 15.64
C ARG A 124 -9.15 -4.70 16.37
N GLU A 125 -9.48 -5.95 16.63
CA GLU A 125 -8.60 -6.90 17.31
C GLU A 125 -7.27 -7.07 16.55
N GLU A 126 -6.16 -7.07 17.29
CA GLU A 126 -4.80 -7.16 16.75
C GLU A 126 -4.42 -8.63 16.46
N LYS A 127 -5.05 -9.21 15.43
CA LYS A 127 -4.89 -10.64 15.08
C LYS A 127 -3.59 -10.95 14.34
N LEU A 128 -3.08 -10.00 13.56
CA LEU A 128 -1.86 -10.17 12.78
C LEU A 128 -0.64 -9.70 13.58
N THR A 129 -0.14 -10.58 14.45
CA THR A 129 1.11 -10.42 15.19
C THR A 129 2.32 -10.81 14.34
N LEU A 130 3.54 -10.58 14.83
CA LEU A 130 4.76 -11.06 14.17
C LEU A 130 4.78 -12.58 14.04
N ASP A 131 4.39 -13.31 15.10
CA ASP A 131 4.33 -14.76 15.09
C ASP A 131 3.32 -15.26 14.05
N ALA A 132 2.10 -14.69 14.05
CA ALA A 132 1.08 -15.03 13.08
C ALA A 132 1.56 -14.74 11.65
N PHE A 133 2.16 -13.57 11.42
CA PHE A 133 2.73 -13.19 10.13
C PHE A 133 3.79 -14.19 9.67
N ASN A 134 4.68 -14.65 10.56
CA ASN A 134 5.73 -15.60 10.24
C ASN A 134 5.18 -16.97 9.82
N GLN A 135 4.04 -17.38 10.38
CA GLN A 135 3.38 -18.66 10.03
C GLN A 135 2.68 -18.65 8.68
N ILE A 136 2.32 -17.48 8.12
CA ILE A 136 1.67 -17.39 6.80
C ILE A 136 2.61 -17.93 5.71
N GLN A 137 2.21 -18.97 4.99
CA GLN A 137 3.03 -19.57 3.94
C GLN A 137 2.65 -19.03 2.56
N THR A 138 3.62 -19.00 1.64
CA THR A 138 3.37 -18.83 0.20
C THR A 138 2.34 -19.87 -0.25
N GLY A 139 1.42 -19.48 -1.15
CA GLY A 139 0.31 -20.32 -1.59
C GLY A 139 -0.96 -20.18 -0.74
N ALA A 140 -0.90 -19.56 0.45
CA ALA A 140 -2.10 -19.25 1.24
C ALA A 140 -3.09 -18.41 0.41
N SER A 141 -4.38 -18.73 0.51
CA SER A 141 -5.41 -18.06 -0.27
C SER A 141 -5.74 -16.67 0.30
N TYR A 142 -6.06 -15.71 -0.57
CA TYR A 142 -6.48 -14.38 -0.16
C TYR A 142 -7.68 -14.45 0.81
N ASP A 143 -8.70 -15.24 0.49
CA ASP A 143 -9.90 -15.37 1.31
C ASP A 143 -9.59 -15.93 2.71
N GLU A 144 -8.66 -16.87 2.83
CA GLU A 144 -8.19 -17.37 4.12
C GLU A 144 -7.48 -16.28 4.93
N ILE A 145 -6.61 -15.49 4.29
CA ILE A 145 -5.94 -14.36 4.94
C ILE A 145 -6.97 -13.36 5.47
N ILE A 146 -7.98 -13.00 4.66
CA ILE A 146 -9.04 -12.08 5.06
C ILE A 146 -9.90 -12.66 6.19
N LYS A 147 -10.22 -13.95 6.13
CA LYS A 147 -10.99 -14.64 7.18
C LYS A 147 -10.25 -14.63 8.51
N ASN A 148 -8.94 -14.85 8.51
CA ASN A 148 -8.13 -14.97 9.72
C ASN A 148 -7.72 -13.61 10.30
N TYR A 149 -7.37 -12.65 9.45
CA TYR A 149 -6.73 -11.39 9.85
C TYR A 149 -7.55 -10.13 9.53
N GLY A 150 -8.72 -10.30 8.91
CA GLY A 150 -9.58 -9.21 8.46
C GLY A 150 -9.08 -8.56 7.17
N GLU A 151 -9.88 -7.63 6.64
CA GLU A 151 -9.56 -6.94 5.40
C GLU A 151 -8.34 -5.99 5.52
N PRO A 152 -7.56 -5.79 4.45
CA PRO A 152 -6.46 -4.83 4.46
C PRO A 152 -6.97 -3.39 4.47
N ASP A 153 -6.18 -2.48 5.04
CA ASP A 153 -6.46 -1.04 5.08
C ASP A 153 -6.27 -0.40 3.70
N SER A 154 -5.21 -0.79 2.99
CA SER A 154 -4.94 -0.36 1.61
C SER A 154 -4.90 -1.56 0.66
N LEU A 155 -5.32 -1.35 -0.59
CA LEU A 155 -5.39 -2.40 -1.60
C LEU A 155 -5.04 -1.85 -2.97
N ASN A 156 -4.17 -2.54 -3.70
CA ASN A 156 -3.95 -2.37 -5.12
C ASN A 156 -4.32 -3.66 -5.85
N GLU A 157 -5.08 -3.57 -6.94
CA GLU A 157 -5.49 -4.71 -7.76
C GLU A 157 -5.38 -4.34 -9.25
N LEU A 158 -4.77 -5.23 -10.03
CA LEU A 158 -4.72 -5.15 -11.50
C LEU A 158 -4.89 -6.55 -12.10
N VAL A 159 -5.47 -6.62 -13.30
CA VAL A 159 -5.54 -7.85 -14.09
C VAL A 159 -4.73 -7.66 -15.36
N ILE A 160 -3.79 -8.56 -15.62
CA ILE A 160 -2.93 -8.51 -16.80
C ILE A 160 -2.68 -9.92 -17.32
N SER A 161 -2.99 -10.17 -18.59
CA SER A 161 -2.80 -11.47 -19.24
C SER A 161 -3.52 -12.61 -18.50
N GLY A 162 -4.75 -12.37 -18.07
CA GLY A 162 -5.59 -13.28 -17.30
C GLY A 162 -5.17 -13.44 -15.83
N GLU A 163 -4.06 -12.84 -15.40
CA GLU A 163 -3.60 -12.93 -14.02
C GLU A 163 -4.09 -11.76 -13.18
N THR A 164 -4.76 -12.06 -12.07
CA THR A 164 -5.07 -11.06 -11.04
C THR A 164 -3.88 -10.89 -10.11
N LYS A 165 -3.36 -9.66 -9.99
CA LYS A 165 -2.31 -9.32 -9.02
C LYS A 165 -2.87 -8.38 -7.97
N ILE A 166 -2.68 -8.71 -6.70
CA ILE A 166 -3.15 -7.91 -5.56
C ILE A 166 -1.96 -7.58 -4.66
N THR A 167 -1.87 -6.33 -4.22
CA THR A 167 -1.05 -5.93 -3.07
C THR A 167 -1.98 -5.43 -1.96
N ALA A 168 -1.95 -6.10 -0.82
CA ALA A 168 -2.80 -5.80 0.33
C ALA A 168 -1.93 -5.36 1.51
N ILE A 169 -2.31 -4.28 2.19
CA ILE A 169 -1.53 -3.69 3.29
C ILE A 169 -2.42 -3.55 4.53
N TRP A 170 -1.97 -4.12 5.64
CA TRP A 170 -2.56 -3.94 6.96
C TRP A 170 -1.76 -2.90 7.74
N LEU A 171 -2.47 -1.89 8.23
CA LEU A 171 -2.01 -0.80 9.11
C LEU A 171 -2.72 -0.84 10.46
N THR A 172 -3.85 -1.52 10.53
CA THR A 172 -4.67 -1.72 11.73
C THR A 172 -4.98 -3.21 11.89
N GLY A 173 -5.43 -3.65 13.07
CA GLY A 173 -5.64 -5.09 13.33
C GLY A 173 -4.33 -5.90 13.36
N ILE A 174 -3.23 -5.18 13.55
CA ILE A 174 -1.87 -5.71 13.68
C ILE A 174 -1.33 -5.35 15.06
N LYS A 175 -0.43 -6.16 15.59
CA LYS A 175 0.30 -5.85 16.81
C LYS A 175 1.69 -5.33 16.46
N GLY A 176 2.07 -4.14 16.94
CA GLY A 176 3.33 -3.52 16.57
C GLY A 176 3.54 -2.12 17.13
N SER A 177 4.49 -1.38 16.58
CA SER A 177 4.66 0.07 16.82
C SER A 177 3.55 0.90 16.16
N SER A 178 3.59 2.23 16.33
CA SER A 178 2.70 3.17 15.62
C SER A 178 2.92 3.24 14.10
N TYR A 179 4.05 2.73 13.60
CA TYR A 179 4.42 2.71 12.17
C TYR A 179 4.40 1.30 11.58
N ALA A 180 3.99 0.31 12.37
CA ALA A 180 3.96 -1.07 11.95
C ALA A 180 3.03 -1.28 10.76
N ASN A 181 3.41 -2.23 9.90
CA ASN A 181 2.57 -2.64 8.78
C ASN A 181 2.93 -4.05 8.32
N ALA A 182 1.96 -4.70 7.68
CA ALA A 182 2.16 -5.94 6.95
C ALA A 182 1.69 -5.76 5.50
N MET A 183 2.53 -6.14 4.54
CA MET A 183 2.19 -6.17 3.11
C MET A 183 2.22 -7.61 2.61
N LEU A 184 1.14 -8.04 1.97
CA LEU A 184 1.03 -9.34 1.32
C LEU A 184 0.69 -9.14 -0.15
N LYS A 185 1.40 -9.83 -1.04
CA LYS A 185 1.15 -9.80 -2.49
C LYS A 185 0.62 -11.14 -2.96
N PHE A 186 -0.40 -11.10 -3.78
CA PHE A 186 -1.09 -12.26 -4.30
C PHE A 186 -1.07 -12.28 -5.82
N THR A 187 -1.05 -13.46 -6.41
CA THR A 187 -1.31 -13.69 -7.82
C THR A 187 -2.34 -14.79 -7.95
N ASN A 188 -3.42 -14.54 -8.68
CA ASN A 188 -4.57 -15.46 -8.84
C ASN A 188 -5.09 -15.96 -7.49
N GLY A 189 -5.22 -15.04 -6.53
CA GLY A 189 -5.71 -15.32 -5.18
C GLY A 189 -4.73 -16.05 -4.26
N GLN A 190 -3.53 -16.41 -4.72
CA GLN A 190 -2.53 -17.12 -3.90
C GLN A 190 -1.39 -16.18 -3.50
N LEU A 191 -0.97 -16.27 -2.24
CA LEU A 191 0.14 -15.48 -1.72
C LEU A 191 1.45 -15.82 -2.45
N THR A 192 2.14 -14.81 -2.96
CA THR A 192 3.44 -14.96 -3.64
C THR A 192 4.59 -14.33 -2.86
N SER A 193 4.32 -13.30 -2.07
CA SER A 193 5.32 -12.68 -1.20
C SER A 193 4.68 -11.92 -0.04
N LYS A 194 5.44 -11.77 1.04
CA LYS A 194 5.04 -11.02 2.23
C LYS A 194 6.23 -10.21 2.77
N THR A 195 5.96 -9.02 3.29
CA THR A 195 6.92 -8.20 4.03
C THR A 195 6.24 -7.53 5.21
N GLN A 196 6.97 -7.26 6.29
CA GLN A 196 6.46 -6.52 7.43
C GLN A 196 7.47 -5.51 7.94
N SER A 197 6.99 -4.49 8.65
CA SER A 197 7.79 -3.57 9.42
C SER A 197 7.22 -3.46 10.82
N GLU A 198 8.09 -3.58 11.83
CA GLU A 198 7.80 -3.31 13.25
C GLU A 198 6.60 -4.07 13.87
N LEU A 199 6.24 -5.23 13.32
CA LEU A 199 5.30 -6.15 13.97
C LEU A 199 5.91 -6.75 15.26
N LYS A 200 5.03 -7.10 16.20
CA LYS A 200 5.37 -7.71 17.49
C LYS A 200 4.47 -8.90 17.82
#